data_AF-A0A0F9CKJ4-F1
#
_entry.id   AF-A0A0F9CKJ4-F1
#
_cell.length_a   1.000
_cell.length_b   1.000
_cell.length_c   1.000
_cell.angle_alpha   90.00
_cell.angle_beta   90.00
_cell.angle_gamma   90.00
#
_symmetry.space_group_name_H-M   'P 1'
#
loop_
_entity.id
_entity.type
_entity.pdbx_description
1 polymer ?
#
loop_
_entity_poly.entity_id
_entity_poly.type
_entity_poly.pdbx_seq_one_letter_code
_entity_poly.pdbx_strand_id
1 'polypeptide(L)'
;QGIDAIITKSLPTGLDYLPSGISVFQFKASESSFNVKKEFCKKSKESNEWYLKPLMKEYLEKKATYVLINTKEVWNIAQKKKLKNKIKNQLKEIENKLEFPIEIYSADDISRWCDKYPIFRIQFNKLAHAKGFDDWKEEIQKNRIIDTFTTHTIKSLIWELLNNINSTEESIKIFRIIGDQGIGKKTLLVEMINRLPINKKSNIIVLDSKINKLNTISKAIYYFSVTSGILVILNCSDKYHNELCERINTPKLKDFVLITLNSQSYIEKSQIFKGTEIIEVPRWNDKDIKELIKMIDPSISYHLSSQIVKYSQGIPDFIISIYDMLKNEDYMIYKSDTLEAFCESIIKFLIRDSHFDRTILTRVLVGFSLFSYLGWEIADYKELSLEGTFKYKYEENKKIFSWILELENQLYKIEEIVTYLLKVRILRMRGRLIYITPRPLALHLLKTYTIESKLIEYFDKIRAL
;
A
#
# COMPACT_ATOMS: atom_id res chain seq x y z
N GLN A 1 6.72 -5.75 -36.49
CA GLN A 1 8.06 -5.20 -36.16
C GLN A 1 8.84 -6.30 -35.42
N GLY A 2 10.18 -6.29 -35.40
CA GLY A 2 10.99 -7.36 -34.76
C GLY A 2 11.28 -7.13 -33.28
N ILE A 3 10.52 -6.24 -32.64
CA ILE A 3 10.68 -5.76 -31.28
C ILE A 3 9.31 -5.87 -30.65
N ASP A 4 9.23 -6.51 -29.49
CA ASP A 4 7.99 -6.75 -28.76
C ASP A 4 7.88 -5.85 -27.52
N ALA A 5 9.00 -5.48 -26.91
CA ALA A 5 9.04 -4.51 -25.82
C ALA A 5 10.37 -3.75 -25.77
N ILE A 6 10.36 -2.55 -25.19
CA ILE A 6 11.55 -1.70 -25.02
C ILE A 6 11.55 -1.15 -23.61
N ILE A 7 12.71 -1.21 -22.96
CA ILE A 7 12.98 -0.52 -21.70
C ILE A 7 13.94 0.61 -22.00
N THR A 8 13.46 1.84 -21.89
CA THR A 8 14.22 3.07 -22.25
C THR A 8 14.93 3.71 -21.07
N LYS A 9 14.55 3.39 -19.83
CA LYS A 9 15.22 3.87 -18.62
C LYS A 9 16.23 2.83 -18.15
N SER A 10 17.45 3.25 -17.83
CA SER A 10 18.43 2.37 -17.21
C SER A 10 17.89 1.88 -15.88
N LEU A 11 17.53 0.60 -15.81
CA LEU A 11 17.16 -0.02 -14.55
C LEU A 11 18.43 -0.26 -13.72
N PRO A 12 18.33 -0.19 -12.39
CA PRO A 12 19.50 -0.32 -11.54
C PRO A 12 20.06 -1.74 -11.59
N THR A 13 21.38 -1.84 -11.41
CA THR A 13 22.14 -3.10 -11.41
C THR A 13 21.69 -4.05 -10.30
N GLY A 14 21.59 -5.35 -10.58
CA GLY A 14 21.34 -6.39 -9.55
C GLY A 14 20.21 -7.39 -9.84
N LEU A 15 19.60 -7.35 -11.03
CA LEU A 15 18.61 -8.31 -11.48
C LEU A 15 19.17 -9.16 -12.62
N ASP A 16 19.11 -10.49 -12.50
CA ASP A 16 19.71 -11.39 -13.49
C ASP A 16 18.88 -11.47 -14.79
N TYR A 17 17.62 -11.03 -14.74
CA TYR A 17 16.64 -11.12 -15.83
C TYR A 17 16.47 -9.81 -16.62
N LEU A 18 17.06 -8.71 -16.14
CA LEU A 18 16.98 -7.39 -16.74
C LEU A 18 18.40 -6.81 -16.91
N PRO A 19 18.90 -6.68 -18.15
CA PRO A 19 20.18 -6.05 -18.39
C PRO A 19 20.18 -4.57 -17.97
N SER A 20 21.34 -4.06 -17.59
CA SER A 20 21.51 -2.64 -17.30
C SER A 20 21.39 -1.79 -18.57
N GLY A 21 20.91 -0.55 -18.41
CA GLY A 21 20.77 0.40 -19.52
C GLY A 21 19.50 0.21 -20.36
N ILE A 22 19.55 0.63 -21.62
CA ILE A 22 18.43 0.48 -22.58
C ILE A 22 18.42 -0.97 -23.06
N SER A 23 17.25 -1.60 -23.06
CA SER A 23 17.08 -2.99 -23.50
C SER A 23 15.92 -3.12 -24.49
N VAL A 24 16.12 -3.90 -25.54
CA VAL A 24 15.15 -4.19 -26.59
C VAL A 24 14.81 -5.68 -26.54
N PHE A 25 13.55 -6.01 -26.31
CA PHE A 25 13.10 -7.38 -26.10
C PHE A 25 12.40 -7.93 -27.32
N GLN A 26 12.71 -9.18 -27.64
CA GLN A 26 11.98 -10.01 -28.56
C GLN A 26 11.59 -11.33 -27.89
N PHE A 27 10.31 -11.67 -27.91
CA PHE A 27 9.75 -12.90 -27.38
C PHE A 27 9.48 -13.90 -28.52
N LYS A 28 9.94 -15.13 -28.33
CA LYS A 28 9.70 -16.24 -29.26
C LYS A 28 9.06 -17.40 -28.52
N ALA A 29 7.85 -17.74 -28.94
CA ALA A 29 7.05 -18.84 -28.41
C ALA A 29 6.85 -19.97 -29.42
N SER A 30 7.67 -20.05 -30.49
CA SER A 30 7.55 -21.09 -31.52
C SER A 30 8.88 -21.77 -31.78
N GLU A 31 8.83 -23.04 -32.18
CA GLU A 31 9.97 -23.85 -32.66
C GLU A 31 10.49 -23.36 -34.03
N SER A 32 9.91 -22.29 -34.59
CA SER A 32 10.32 -21.77 -35.89
C SER A 32 11.77 -21.28 -35.81
N SER A 33 12.58 -21.71 -36.77
CA SER A 33 14.01 -21.39 -36.82
C SER A 33 14.22 -19.86 -36.80
N PHE A 34 14.98 -19.37 -35.81
CA PHE A 34 15.28 -17.94 -35.68
C PHE A 34 16.06 -17.43 -36.90
N ASN A 35 15.43 -16.55 -37.69
CA ASN A 35 15.99 -15.96 -38.90
C ASN A 35 16.37 -14.49 -38.68
N VAL A 36 17.65 -14.23 -38.38
CA VAL A 36 18.16 -12.89 -38.03
C VAL A 36 17.77 -11.84 -39.09
N LYS A 37 17.90 -12.14 -40.39
CA LYS A 37 17.57 -11.19 -41.46
C LYS A 37 16.09 -10.79 -41.42
N LYS A 38 15.16 -11.74 -41.24
CA LYS A 38 13.73 -11.42 -41.11
C LYS A 38 13.39 -10.66 -39.83
N GLU A 39 14.06 -10.99 -38.73
CA GLU A 39 13.79 -10.39 -37.43
C GLU A 39 14.31 -8.95 -37.33
N PHE A 40 15.55 -8.71 -37.75
CA PHE A 40 16.22 -7.42 -37.59
C PHE A 40 16.08 -6.50 -38.80
N CYS A 41 15.91 -7.07 -40.00
CA CYS A 41 16.07 -6.35 -41.25
C CYS A 41 14.79 -6.33 -42.08
N LYS A 42 14.73 -5.41 -43.02
CA LYS A 42 13.73 -5.33 -44.08
C LYS A 42 14.48 -5.31 -45.42
N LYS A 43 13.92 -6.01 -46.41
CA LYS A 43 14.49 -6.05 -47.75
C LYS A 43 13.97 -4.86 -48.56
N SER A 44 14.86 -4.15 -49.25
CA SER A 44 14.52 -3.12 -50.22
C SER A 44 13.77 -3.76 -51.39
N LYS A 45 12.67 -3.13 -51.82
CA LYS A 45 11.97 -3.54 -53.03
C LYS A 45 12.76 -3.17 -54.29
N GLU A 46 13.54 -2.08 -54.22
CA GLU A 46 14.25 -1.51 -55.37
C GLU A 46 15.64 -2.11 -55.53
N SER A 47 16.47 -2.08 -54.47
CA SER A 47 17.86 -2.56 -54.54
C SER A 47 18.03 -4.04 -54.22
N ASN A 48 16.97 -4.73 -53.76
CA ASN A 48 17.01 -6.10 -53.27
C ASN A 48 17.99 -6.33 -52.10
N GLU A 49 18.51 -5.25 -51.49
CA GLU A 49 19.43 -5.28 -50.36
C GLU A 49 18.68 -5.35 -49.03
N TRP A 50 19.35 -5.84 -47.99
CA TRP A 50 18.81 -5.87 -46.64
C TRP A 50 19.31 -4.66 -45.84
N TYR A 51 18.40 -3.96 -45.18
CA TYR A 51 18.71 -2.89 -44.24
C TYR A 51 18.04 -3.15 -42.90
N LEU A 52 18.61 -2.64 -41.82
CA LEU A 52 18.01 -2.73 -40.49
C LEU A 52 16.64 -2.04 -40.45
N LYS A 53 15.70 -2.64 -39.73
CA LYS A 53 14.42 -1.98 -39.44
C LYS A 53 14.70 -0.68 -38.67
N PRO A 54 14.03 0.45 -38.98
CA PRO A 54 14.37 1.76 -38.42
C PRO A 54 14.48 1.78 -36.89
N LEU A 55 13.50 1.21 -36.18
CA LEU A 55 13.53 1.11 -34.71
C LEU A 55 14.69 0.28 -34.20
N MET A 56 15.04 -0.81 -34.87
CA MET A 56 16.18 -1.63 -34.47
C MET A 56 17.48 -0.86 -34.66
N LYS A 57 17.64 -0.16 -35.79
CA LYS A 57 18.79 0.70 -36.05
C LYS A 57 18.94 1.76 -34.95
N GLU A 58 17.88 2.50 -34.66
CA GLU A 58 17.87 3.56 -33.63
C GLU A 58 18.39 3.06 -32.27
N TYR A 59 17.88 1.92 -31.78
CA TYR A 59 18.25 1.43 -30.45
C TYR A 59 19.62 0.75 -30.43
N LEU A 60 19.99 0.02 -31.48
CA LEU A 60 21.32 -0.59 -31.56
C LEU A 60 22.43 0.48 -31.67
N GLU A 61 22.18 1.59 -32.38
CA GLU A 61 23.09 2.75 -32.42
C GLU A 61 23.25 3.41 -31.04
N LYS A 62 22.19 3.40 -30.21
CA LYS A 62 22.23 3.82 -28.80
C LYS A 62 22.88 2.78 -27.88
N LYS A 63 23.53 1.74 -28.43
CA LYS A 63 24.16 0.62 -27.70
C LYS A 63 23.19 -0.14 -26.79
N ALA A 64 21.90 -0.18 -27.12
CA ALA A 64 20.92 -0.93 -26.35
C ALA A 64 21.25 -2.43 -26.34
N THR A 65 21.00 -3.10 -25.22
CA THR A 65 21.11 -4.55 -25.12
C THR A 65 19.94 -5.20 -25.86
N TYR A 66 20.25 -6.01 -26.86
CA TYR A 66 19.24 -6.84 -27.52
C TYR A 66 18.97 -8.10 -26.69
N VAL A 67 17.74 -8.31 -26.27
CA VAL A 67 17.32 -9.43 -25.44
C VAL A 67 16.37 -10.33 -26.22
N LEU A 68 16.78 -11.59 -26.41
CA LEU A 68 15.92 -12.62 -26.98
C LEU A 68 15.44 -13.57 -25.89
N ILE A 69 14.12 -13.69 -25.74
CA ILE A 69 13.48 -14.60 -24.79
C ILE A 69 12.79 -15.71 -25.57
N ASN A 70 13.26 -16.94 -25.44
CA ASN A 70 12.60 -18.14 -25.95
C ASN A 70 11.91 -18.90 -24.81
N THR A 71 10.59 -18.97 -24.83
CA THR A 71 9.81 -19.60 -23.74
C THR A 71 9.54 -21.10 -23.96
N LYS A 72 9.81 -21.65 -25.15
CA LYS A 72 9.51 -23.05 -25.47
C LYS A 72 10.70 -23.99 -25.33
N GLU A 73 11.88 -23.54 -25.71
CA GLU A 73 13.07 -24.40 -25.72
C GLU A 73 13.98 -24.10 -24.53
N VAL A 74 14.53 -25.16 -23.95
CA VAL A 74 15.66 -25.07 -23.01
C VAL A 74 16.94 -25.05 -23.84
N TRP A 75 17.68 -23.94 -23.76
CA TRP A 75 18.96 -23.81 -24.45
C TRP A 75 20.12 -23.85 -23.47
N ASN A 76 21.08 -24.73 -23.75
CA ASN A 76 22.34 -24.75 -23.03
C ASN A 76 23.22 -23.55 -23.42
N ILE A 77 24.30 -23.35 -22.66
CA ILE A 77 25.24 -22.23 -22.85
C ILE A 77 25.83 -22.22 -24.27
N ALA A 78 26.15 -23.38 -24.84
CA ALA A 78 26.73 -23.50 -26.17
C ALA A 78 25.75 -23.09 -27.27
N GLN A 79 24.47 -23.50 -27.17
CA GLN A 79 23.41 -23.11 -28.09
C GLN A 79 23.17 -21.60 -28.06
N LYS A 80 23.07 -21.01 -26.86
CA LYS A 80 22.97 -19.55 -26.68
C LYS A 80 24.15 -18.82 -27.31
N LYS A 81 25.39 -19.27 -27.06
CA LYS A 81 26.61 -18.67 -27.63
C LYS A 81 26.63 -18.77 -29.16
N LYS A 82 26.23 -19.93 -29.72
CA LYS A 82 26.14 -20.14 -31.16
C LYS A 82 25.14 -19.17 -31.80
N LEU A 83 23.97 -18.99 -31.20
CA LEU A 83 22.96 -18.05 -31.70
C LEU A 83 23.42 -16.60 -31.57
N LYS A 84 24.02 -16.21 -30.44
CA LYS A 84 24.61 -14.88 -30.23
C LYS A 84 25.65 -14.56 -31.31
N ASN A 85 26.53 -15.50 -31.63
CA ASN A 85 27.51 -15.35 -32.71
C ASN A 85 26.85 -15.27 -34.09
N LYS A 86 25.82 -16.09 -34.35
CA LYS A 86 25.04 -16.03 -35.60
C LYS A 86 24.41 -14.65 -35.81
N ILE A 87 23.81 -14.08 -34.77
CA ILE A 87 23.21 -12.74 -34.81
C ILE A 87 24.28 -11.68 -35.11
N LYS A 88 25.40 -11.69 -34.37
CA LYS A 88 26.50 -10.74 -34.59
C LYS A 88 27.06 -10.80 -36.00
N ASN A 89 27.34 -12.00 -36.51
CA ASN A 89 27.95 -12.17 -37.83
C ASN A 89 27.01 -11.70 -38.95
N GLN A 90 25.72 -12.08 -38.89
CA GLN A 90 24.76 -11.69 -39.92
C GLN A 90 24.44 -10.19 -39.90
N LEU A 91 24.56 -9.53 -38.76
CA LEU A 91 24.35 -8.08 -38.67
C LEU A 91 25.59 -7.28 -39.07
N LYS A 92 26.79 -7.80 -38.83
CA LYS A 92 28.04 -7.21 -39.36
C LYS A 92 28.09 -7.18 -40.89
N GLU A 93 27.51 -8.20 -41.56
CA GLU A 93 27.35 -8.22 -43.02
C GLU A 93 26.49 -7.06 -43.55
N ILE A 94 25.58 -6.54 -42.73
CA ILE A 94 24.63 -5.49 -43.12
C ILE A 94 25.14 -4.12 -42.69
N GLU A 95 25.64 -4.01 -41.47
CA GLU A 95 26.15 -2.76 -40.92
C GLU A 95 27.34 -3.01 -39.98
N ASN A 96 28.54 -2.96 -40.55
CA ASN A 96 29.79 -3.39 -39.91
C ASN A 96 30.18 -2.56 -38.66
N LYS A 97 29.60 -1.38 -38.46
CA LYS A 97 29.90 -0.48 -37.34
C LYS A 97 29.07 -0.74 -36.08
N LEU A 98 28.06 -1.61 -36.13
CA LEU A 98 27.17 -1.83 -34.99
C LEU A 98 27.81 -2.76 -33.95
N GLU A 99 28.02 -2.21 -32.76
CA GLU A 99 28.45 -2.96 -31.60
C GLU A 99 27.45 -2.79 -30.46
N PHE A 100 26.84 -3.90 -30.04
CA PHE A 100 25.81 -3.91 -29.01
C PHE A 100 25.81 -5.23 -28.22
N PRO A 101 25.38 -5.20 -26.94
CA PRO A 101 25.22 -6.40 -26.14
C PRO A 101 24.03 -7.24 -26.62
N ILE A 102 24.15 -8.57 -26.49
CA ILE A 102 23.07 -9.51 -26.81
C ILE A 102 22.91 -10.46 -25.64
N GLU A 103 21.72 -10.52 -25.04
CA GLU A 103 21.37 -11.50 -24.02
C GLU A 103 20.31 -12.45 -24.55
N ILE A 104 20.45 -13.73 -24.24
CA ILE A 104 19.56 -14.79 -24.71
C ILE A 104 19.09 -15.61 -23.52
N TYR A 105 17.79 -15.52 -23.26
CA TYR A 105 17.11 -16.25 -22.22
C TYR A 105 16.23 -17.34 -22.83
N SER A 106 16.18 -18.48 -22.17
CA SER A 106 15.47 -19.69 -22.55
C SER A 106 14.44 -20.07 -21.47
N ALA A 107 13.64 -21.10 -21.70
CA ALA A 107 12.62 -21.54 -20.75
C ALA A 107 13.19 -21.84 -19.35
N ASP A 108 14.42 -22.39 -19.29
CA ASP A 108 15.12 -22.67 -18.04
C ASP A 108 15.52 -21.39 -17.28
N ASP A 109 15.94 -20.33 -17.98
CA ASP A 109 16.26 -19.06 -17.31
C ASP A 109 15.00 -18.46 -16.69
N ILE A 110 13.88 -18.52 -17.41
CA ILE A 110 12.58 -18.03 -16.91
C ILE A 110 12.13 -18.84 -15.70
N SER A 111 12.25 -20.18 -15.75
CA SER A 111 11.95 -21.05 -14.61
C SER A 111 12.80 -20.66 -13.39
N ARG A 112 14.11 -20.49 -13.59
CA ARG A 112 15.03 -20.04 -12.52
C ARG A 112 14.64 -18.68 -11.96
N TRP A 113 14.16 -17.74 -12.78
CA TRP A 113 13.66 -16.45 -12.29
C TRP A 113 12.39 -16.62 -11.46
N CYS A 114 11.45 -17.45 -11.90
CA CYS A 114 10.26 -17.77 -11.12
C CYS A 114 10.61 -18.40 -9.76
N ASP A 115 11.68 -19.19 -9.70
CA ASP A 115 12.15 -19.78 -8.44
C ASP A 115 12.85 -18.75 -7.55
N LYS A 116 13.69 -17.89 -8.15
CA LYS A 116 14.47 -16.88 -7.44
C LYS A 116 13.63 -15.70 -6.94
N TYR A 117 12.64 -15.27 -7.71
CA TYR A 117 11.84 -14.07 -7.47
C TYR A 117 10.36 -14.45 -7.23
N PRO A 118 9.91 -14.51 -5.95
CA PRO A 118 8.55 -14.90 -5.58
C PRO A 118 7.44 -14.09 -6.27
N ILE A 119 7.73 -12.86 -6.69
CA ILE A 119 6.77 -11.99 -7.37
C ILE A 119 6.26 -12.59 -8.69
N PHE A 120 7.12 -13.28 -9.45
CA PHE A 120 6.68 -13.96 -10.68
C PHE A 120 5.71 -15.09 -10.35
N ARG A 121 5.98 -15.88 -9.29
CA ARG A 121 5.07 -16.94 -8.84
C ARG A 121 3.72 -16.39 -8.41
N ILE A 122 3.66 -15.21 -7.77
CA ILE A 122 2.40 -14.54 -7.45
C ILE A 122 1.61 -14.21 -8.72
N GLN A 123 2.28 -13.56 -9.68
CA GLN A 123 1.64 -13.10 -10.90
C GLN A 123 1.14 -14.27 -11.77
N PHE A 124 1.93 -15.34 -11.88
CA PHE A 124 1.55 -16.53 -12.66
C PHE A 124 0.55 -17.43 -11.95
N ASN A 125 0.68 -17.67 -10.63
CA ASN A 125 -0.21 -18.55 -9.89
C ASN A 125 -1.46 -17.83 -9.33
N LYS A 126 -1.63 -16.54 -9.63
CA LYS A 126 -2.74 -15.70 -9.18
C LYS A 126 -3.01 -15.85 -7.69
N LEU A 127 -2.00 -15.63 -6.84
CA LEU A 127 -2.27 -15.44 -5.40
C LEU A 127 -3.20 -14.23 -5.28
N ALA A 128 -4.50 -14.51 -5.11
CA ALA A 128 -5.54 -13.48 -5.12
C ALA A 128 -5.19 -12.40 -4.09
N HIS A 129 -5.25 -11.13 -4.51
CA HIS A 129 -4.99 -9.97 -3.64
C HIS A 129 -3.58 -9.85 -3.05
N ALA A 130 -2.61 -10.65 -3.54
CA ALA A 130 -1.20 -10.44 -3.25
C ALA A 130 -0.62 -9.35 -4.17
N LYS A 131 0.28 -8.53 -3.62
CA LYS A 131 0.93 -7.43 -4.33
C LYS A 131 2.44 -7.53 -4.19
N GLY A 132 3.16 -7.13 -5.25
CA GLY A 132 4.58 -6.81 -5.14
C GLY A 132 4.79 -5.49 -4.39
N PHE A 133 6.03 -5.23 -4.00
CA PHE A 133 6.38 -3.97 -3.35
C PHE A 133 6.06 -2.75 -4.22
N ASP A 134 6.41 -2.77 -5.51
CA ASP A 134 6.22 -1.62 -6.40
C ASP A 134 4.73 -1.30 -6.61
N ASP A 135 3.89 -2.32 -6.83
CA ASP A 135 2.44 -2.16 -6.93
C ASP A 135 1.84 -1.58 -5.64
N TRP A 136 2.30 -2.07 -4.49
CA TRP A 136 1.85 -1.58 -3.19
C TRP A 136 2.33 -0.16 -2.91
N LYS A 137 3.58 0.16 -3.26
CA LYS A 137 4.15 1.50 -3.12
C LYS A 137 3.36 2.52 -3.93
N GLU A 138 3.04 2.21 -5.20
CA GLU A 138 2.23 3.10 -6.03
C GLU A 138 0.85 3.35 -5.40
N GLU A 139 0.21 2.34 -4.82
CA GLU A 139 -1.07 2.51 -4.12
C GLU A 139 -0.94 3.45 -2.92
N ILE A 140 0.14 3.33 -2.14
CA ILE A 140 0.36 4.21 -0.98
C ILE A 140 0.65 5.65 -1.45
N GLN A 141 1.39 5.84 -2.55
CA GLN A 141 1.71 7.14 -3.12
C GLN A 141 0.51 7.81 -3.79
N LYS A 142 -0.28 7.07 -4.58
CA LYS A 142 -1.52 7.58 -5.23
C LYS A 142 -2.52 8.11 -4.20
N ASN A 143 -2.50 7.58 -2.98
CA ASN A 143 -3.42 7.94 -1.92
C ASN A 143 -2.92 9.06 -0.97
N ARG A 144 -1.70 9.62 -1.14
CA ARG A 144 -1.11 10.58 -0.20
C ARG A 144 -0.13 11.60 -0.83
N ILE A 145 -0.15 12.81 -0.28
CA ILE A 145 0.81 13.91 -0.52
C ILE A 145 2.20 13.64 0.07
N ILE A 146 2.39 12.57 0.86
CA ILE A 146 3.61 12.45 1.67
C ILE A 146 4.62 11.48 1.10
N ASP A 147 5.36 11.96 0.11
CA ASP A 147 6.48 11.24 -0.49
C ASP A 147 7.76 11.27 0.36
N THR A 148 7.81 11.98 1.49
CA THR A 148 9.05 12.11 2.28
C THR A 148 8.80 12.35 3.76
N PHE A 149 8.26 11.35 4.46
CA PHE A 149 8.21 11.35 5.92
C PHE A 149 9.51 10.85 6.51
N THR A 150 10.41 11.76 6.90
CA THR A 150 11.61 11.40 7.65
C THR A 150 11.87 12.35 8.81
N THR A 151 10.99 12.31 9.81
CA THR A 151 11.31 12.89 11.12
C THR A 151 12.50 12.15 11.73
N HIS A 152 13.22 12.78 12.66
CA HIS A 152 14.38 12.15 13.31
C HIS A 152 14.00 10.81 13.98
N THR A 153 12.82 10.76 14.61
CA THR A 153 12.25 9.56 15.25
C THR A 153 11.96 8.44 14.25
N ILE A 154 11.43 8.78 13.07
CA ILE A 154 11.17 7.81 12.01
C ILE A 154 12.48 7.29 11.42
N LYS A 155 13.49 8.16 11.24
CA LYS A 155 14.81 7.76 10.73
C LYS A 155 15.47 6.72 11.64
N SER A 156 15.46 6.92 12.96
CA SER A 156 16.08 5.96 13.90
C SER A 156 15.40 4.59 13.85
N LEU A 157 14.06 4.54 13.84
CA LEU A 157 13.30 3.29 13.70
C LEU A 157 13.61 2.57 12.39
N ILE A 158 13.74 3.31 11.29
CA ILE A 158 14.10 2.72 10.00
C ILE A 158 15.52 2.15 10.03
N TRP A 159 16.48 2.86 10.64
CA TRP A 159 17.84 2.36 10.77
C TRP A 159 17.93 1.08 11.61
N GLU A 160 17.22 1.03 12.74
CA GLU A 160 17.13 -0.16 13.59
C GLU A 160 16.60 -1.37 12.80
N LEU A 161 15.45 -1.19 12.14
CA LEU A 161 14.84 -2.19 11.27
C LEU A 161 15.77 -2.66 10.15
N LEU A 162 16.43 -1.73 9.45
CA LEU A 162 17.33 -2.06 8.35
C LEU A 162 18.53 -2.86 8.82
N ASN A 163 19.11 -2.50 9.97
CA ASN A 163 20.23 -3.23 10.56
C ASN A 163 19.81 -4.65 10.95
N ASN A 164 18.63 -4.80 11.55
CA ASN A 164 18.11 -6.12 11.93
C ASN A 164 17.80 -6.96 10.68
N ILE A 165 17.15 -6.41 9.65
CA ILE A 165 16.88 -7.12 8.38
C ILE A 165 18.18 -7.53 7.67
N ASN A 166 19.24 -6.73 7.76
CA ASN A 166 20.53 -7.00 7.12
C ASN A 166 21.51 -7.80 7.97
N SER A 167 21.17 -8.15 9.23
CA SER A 167 22.05 -8.98 10.06
C SER A 167 22.32 -10.34 9.39
N THR A 168 23.54 -10.85 9.56
CA THR A 168 24.02 -12.10 8.95
C THR A 168 23.55 -13.36 9.67
N GLU A 169 22.67 -13.23 10.66
CA GLU A 169 22.09 -14.38 11.35
C GLU A 169 21.18 -15.15 10.38
N GLU A 170 21.52 -16.42 10.11
CA GLU A 170 20.70 -17.35 9.32
C GLU A 170 19.46 -17.82 10.11
N SER A 171 18.62 -16.88 10.52
CA SER A 171 17.39 -17.14 11.27
C SER A 171 16.21 -16.38 10.68
N ILE A 172 15.00 -16.88 10.96
CA ILE A 172 13.77 -16.18 10.58
C ILE A 172 13.65 -14.94 11.45
N LYS A 173 13.44 -13.79 10.82
CA LYS A 173 13.23 -12.52 11.52
C LYS A 173 11.76 -12.17 11.50
N ILE A 174 11.19 -11.95 12.68
CA ILE A 174 9.76 -11.69 12.84
C ILE A 174 9.61 -10.31 13.46
N PHE A 175 9.10 -9.37 12.69
CA PHE A 175 8.79 -8.01 13.13
C PHE A 175 7.29 -7.80 13.21
N ARG A 176 6.86 -7.15 14.27
CA ARG A 176 5.48 -6.69 14.45
C ARG A 176 5.45 -5.19 14.64
N ILE A 177 4.93 -4.47 13.65
CA ILE A 177 4.76 -3.02 13.67
C ILE A 177 3.38 -2.68 14.24
N ILE A 178 3.38 -1.96 15.35
CA ILE A 178 2.17 -1.52 16.07
C ILE A 178 2.11 0.00 16.16
N GLY A 179 0.98 0.52 16.62
CA GLY A 179 0.74 1.95 16.80
C GLY A 179 -0.67 2.32 16.38
N ASP A 180 -1.05 3.56 16.68
CA ASP A 180 -2.39 4.07 16.41
C ASP A 180 -2.76 4.03 14.92
N GLN A 181 -4.06 3.99 14.64
CA GLN A 181 -4.55 4.09 13.28
C GLN A 181 -4.22 5.45 12.67
N GLY A 182 -3.65 5.44 11.47
CA GLY A 182 -3.26 6.65 10.75
C GLY A 182 -1.95 7.28 11.22
N ILE A 183 -1.17 6.58 12.06
CA ILE A 183 0.15 7.04 12.51
C ILE A 183 1.26 6.96 11.44
N GLY A 184 0.94 6.41 10.26
CA GLY A 184 1.88 6.29 9.15
C GLY A 184 2.67 4.98 9.09
N LYS A 185 2.26 3.91 9.78
CA LYS A 185 2.93 2.58 9.75
C LYS A 185 3.21 2.06 8.33
N LYS A 186 2.25 2.20 7.42
CA LYS A 186 2.41 1.77 6.01
C LYS A 186 3.49 2.61 5.30
N THR A 187 3.47 3.93 5.52
CA THR A 187 4.47 4.84 4.94
C THR A 187 5.86 4.61 5.53
N LEU A 188 5.97 4.39 6.84
CA LEU A 188 7.21 3.97 7.51
C LEU A 188 7.79 2.72 6.82
N LEU A 189 6.96 1.70 6.61
CA LEU A 189 7.41 0.45 6.01
C LEU A 189 7.81 0.64 4.54
N VAL A 190 7.05 1.40 3.75
CA VAL A 190 7.43 1.73 2.35
C VAL A 190 8.78 2.44 2.31
N GLU A 191 8.98 3.40 3.20
CA GLU A 191 10.21 4.19 3.27
C GLU A 191 11.42 3.36 3.75
N MET A 192 11.20 2.44 4.69
CA MET A 192 12.20 1.45 5.09
C MET A 192 12.58 0.54 3.91
N ILE A 193 11.57 -0.07 3.26
CA ILE A 193 11.80 -0.97 2.13
C ILE A 193 12.47 -0.25 0.96
N ASN A 194 12.15 1.02 0.72
CA ASN A 194 12.79 1.84 -0.31
C ASN A 194 14.31 1.97 -0.11
N ARG A 195 14.83 1.79 1.09
CA ARG A 195 16.27 1.83 1.38
C ARG A 195 16.96 0.47 1.24
N LEU A 196 16.21 -0.63 1.09
CA LEU A 196 16.79 -1.94 0.87
C LEU A 196 17.45 -2.05 -0.52
N PRO A 197 18.43 -2.94 -0.71
CA PRO A 197 18.92 -3.30 -2.04
C PRO A 197 17.81 -3.86 -2.94
N ILE A 198 17.90 -3.61 -4.26
CA ILE A 198 16.85 -3.98 -5.24
C ILE A 198 16.53 -5.48 -5.24
N ASN A 199 17.55 -6.33 -5.10
CA ASN A 199 17.37 -7.79 -5.03
C ASN A 199 16.48 -8.21 -3.84
N LYS A 200 16.56 -7.52 -2.70
CA LYS A 200 15.65 -7.74 -1.57
C LYS A 200 14.26 -7.20 -1.87
N LYS A 201 14.15 -6.00 -2.48
CA LYS A 201 12.87 -5.39 -2.85
C LYS A 201 12.06 -6.25 -3.83
N SER A 202 12.73 -6.88 -4.78
CA SER A 202 12.08 -7.78 -5.76
C SER A 202 11.51 -9.05 -5.15
N ASN A 203 11.88 -9.37 -3.90
CA ASN A 203 11.44 -10.56 -3.17
C ASN A 203 10.46 -10.22 -2.04
N ILE A 204 9.68 -9.16 -2.21
CA ILE A 204 8.71 -8.72 -1.23
C ILE A 204 7.29 -9.04 -1.69
N ILE A 205 6.55 -9.68 -0.82
CA ILE A 205 5.13 -9.99 -0.99
C ILE A 205 4.33 -9.24 0.06
N VAL A 206 3.29 -8.52 -0.38
CA VAL A 206 2.36 -7.83 0.51
C VAL A 206 0.98 -8.50 0.43
N LEU A 207 0.44 -8.88 1.58
CA LEU A 207 -0.90 -9.45 1.74
C LEU A 207 -1.71 -8.61 2.73
N ASP A 208 -3.02 -8.53 2.54
CA ASP A 208 -3.96 -7.99 3.53
C ASP A 208 -4.70 -9.14 4.21
N SER A 209 -4.56 -9.28 5.54
CA SER A 209 -5.22 -10.34 6.32
C SER A 209 -6.74 -10.28 6.27
N LYS A 210 -7.33 -9.10 6.01
CA LYS A 210 -8.79 -8.95 5.92
C LYS A 210 -9.37 -9.64 4.69
N ILE A 211 -8.58 -9.72 3.63
CA ILE A 211 -9.00 -10.23 2.32
C ILE A 211 -8.47 -11.66 2.12
N ASN A 212 -7.24 -11.90 2.57
CA ASN A 212 -6.55 -13.16 2.31
C ASN A 212 -6.86 -14.21 3.37
N LYS A 213 -7.38 -15.34 2.90
CA LYS A 213 -7.52 -16.54 3.73
C LYS A 213 -6.15 -17.13 4.06
N LEU A 214 -6.12 -17.85 5.17
CA LEU A 214 -4.97 -18.57 5.70
C LEU A 214 -4.27 -19.48 4.65
N ASN A 215 -5.03 -20.10 3.73
CA ASN A 215 -4.52 -20.91 2.63
C ASN A 215 -3.66 -20.13 1.63
N THR A 216 -4.01 -18.87 1.35
CA THR A 216 -3.21 -17.99 0.47
C THR A 216 -1.85 -17.73 1.09
N ILE A 217 -1.80 -17.59 2.43
CA ILE A 217 -0.55 -17.37 3.15
C ILE A 217 0.31 -18.64 3.17
N SER A 218 -0.27 -19.82 3.39
CA SER A 218 0.49 -21.07 3.29
C SER A 218 1.15 -21.24 1.92
N LYS A 219 0.48 -20.85 0.84
CA LYS A 219 1.07 -20.84 -0.51
C LYS A 219 2.20 -19.81 -0.63
N ALA A 220 2.03 -18.60 -0.08
CA ALA A 220 3.09 -17.59 -0.06
C ALA A 220 4.32 -18.07 0.73
N ILE A 221 4.13 -18.64 1.92
CA ILE A 221 5.20 -19.22 2.74
C ILE A 221 5.92 -20.34 1.98
N TYR A 222 5.18 -21.21 1.28
CA TYR A 222 5.79 -22.24 0.43
C TYR A 222 6.66 -21.64 -0.68
N TYR A 223 6.31 -20.49 -1.24
CA TYR A 223 7.17 -19.83 -2.23
C TYR A 223 8.47 -19.32 -1.63
N PHE A 224 8.47 -18.92 -0.36
CA PHE A 224 9.68 -18.54 0.36
C PHE A 224 10.48 -19.74 0.90
N SER A 225 9.97 -20.97 0.86
CA SER A 225 10.75 -22.13 1.31
C SER A 225 11.90 -22.50 0.36
N VAL A 226 12.01 -21.83 -0.78
CA VAL A 226 13.05 -22.05 -1.79
C VAL A 226 13.89 -20.80 -2.05
N THR A 227 13.55 -19.66 -1.45
CA THR A 227 14.22 -18.37 -1.68
C THR A 227 14.03 -17.43 -0.49
N SER A 228 15.00 -16.55 -0.26
CA SER A 228 14.89 -15.52 0.77
C SER A 228 13.96 -14.38 0.32
N GLY A 229 13.33 -13.73 1.29
CA GLY A 229 12.46 -12.60 1.01
C GLY A 229 11.67 -12.10 2.20
N ILE A 230 10.81 -11.13 1.93
CA ILE A 230 10.04 -10.43 2.97
C ILE A 230 8.56 -10.61 2.70
N LEU A 231 7.85 -11.16 3.68
CA LEU A 231 6.39 -11.23 3.67
C LEU A 231 5.83 -10.14 4.58
N VAL A 232 5.06 -9.22 4.00
CA VAL A 232 4.35 -8.16 4.71
C VAL A 232 2.88 -8.53 4.84
N ILE A 233 2.36 -8.63 6.06
CA ILE A 233 0.95 -8.87 6.34
C ILE A 233 0.31 -7.62 6.95
N LEU A 234 -0.54 -6.96 6.18
CA LEU A 234 -1.32 -5.80 6.62
C LEU A 234 -2.51 -6.26 7.49
N ASN A 235 -2.92 -5.41 8.42
CA ASN A 235 -4.09 -5.61 9.30
C ASN A 235 -4.06 -6.91 10.12
N CYS A 236 -2.88 -7.41 10.46
CA CYS A 236 -2.69 -8.69 11.16
C CYS A 236 -3.13 -8.59 12.63
N SER A 237 -4.09 -9.43 13.03
CA SER A 237 -4.52 -9.55 14.44
C SER A 237 -3.51 -10.35 15.25
N ASP A 238 -3.60 -10.28 16.58
CA ASP A 238 -2.67 -10.98 17.49
C ASP A 238 -2.74 -12.49 17.32
N LYS A 239 -3.97 -13.01 17.31
CA LYS A 239 -4.25 -14.42 17.02
C LYS A 239 -3.66 -14.84 15.67
N TYR A 240 -3.92 -14.06 14.62
CA TYR A 240 -3.46 -14.41 13.27
C TYR A 240 -1.93 -14.39 13.15
N HIS A 241 -1.28 -13.41 13.78
CA HIS A 241 0.18 -13.36 13.85
C HIS A 241 0.77 -14.58 14.53
N ASN A 242 0.23 -14.98 15.69
CA ASN A 242 0.74 -16.14 16.41
C ASN A 242 0.56 -17.44 15.60
N GLU A 243 -0.61 -17.62 14.98
CA GLU A 243 -0.85 -18.75 14.06
C GLU A 243 0.13 -18.76 12.88
N LEU A 244 0.51 -17.59 12.35
CA LEU A 244 1.50 -17.47 11.29
C LEU A 244 2.90 -17.81 11.78
N CYS A 245 3.31 -17.29 12.93
CA CYS A 245 4.61 -17.55 13.53
C CYS A 245 4.84 -19.04 13.81
N GLU A 246 3.82 -19.73 14.32
CA GLU A 246 3.86 -21.18 14.54
C GLU A 246 4.09 -21.96 13.23
N ARG A 247 3.52 -21.48 12.12
CA ARG A 247 3.64 -22.13 10.80
C ARG A 247 4.95 -21.86 10.09
N ILE A 248 5.54 -20.68 10.28
CA ILE A 248 6.81 -20.33 9.63
C ILE A 248 8.01 -20.86 10.39
N ASN A 249 7.87 -21.32 11.64
CA ASN A 249 8.98 -21.89 12.42
C ASN A 249 9.42 -23.26 11.87
N THR A 250 9.97 -23.26 10.66
CA THR A 250 10.43 -24.43 9.92
C THR A 250 11.86 -24.19 9.44
N PRO A 251 12.73 -25.21 9.46
CA PRO A 251 14.12 -25.07 9.04
C PRO A 251 14.30 -24.76 7.54
N LYS A 252 13.22 -24.76 6.76
CA LYS A 252 13.25 -24.49 5.31
C LYS A 252 13.29 -23.00 4.96
N LEU A 253 12.92 -22.11 5.90
CA LEU A 253 12.85 -20.67 5.66
C LEU A 253 14.13 -19.98 6.16
N LYS A 254 15.20 -20.09 5.37
CA LYS A 254 16.44 -19.32 5.63
C LYS A 254 16.31 -17.89 5.13
N ASP A 255 16.83 -16.93 5.88
CA ASP A 255 16.83 -15.50 5.56
C ASP A 255 15.43 -14.93 5.22
N PHE A 256 14.41 -15.51 5.84
CA PHE A 256 13.02 -15.09 5.68
C PHE A 256 12.67 -14.01 6.71
N VAL A 257 12.01 -12.96 6.25
CA VAL A 257 11.53 -11.87 7.11
C VAL A 257 10.01 -11.81 7.06
N LEU A 258 9.36 -11.97 8.21
CA LEU A 258 7.94 -11.69 8.38
C LEU A 258 7.77 -10.31 9.01
N ILE A 259 6.99 -9.45 8.37
CA ILE A 259 6.60 -8.14 8.93
C ILE A 259 5.07 -8.10 9.01
N THR A 260 4.53 -7.97 10.22
CA THR A 260 3.08 -7.84 10.42
C THR A 260 2.71 -6.45 10.92
N LEU A 261 1.60 -5.89 10.44
CA LEU A 261 1.11 -4.57 10.84
C LEU A 261 -0.22 -4.71 11.61
N ASN A 262 -0.26 -4.18 12.83
CA ASN A 262 -1.49 -4.06 13.63
C ASN A 262 -1.80 -2.59 13.96
N SER A 263 -3.08 -2.27 14.17
CA SER A 263 -3.55 -0.92 14.54
C SER A 263 -3.80 -0.75 16.05
N GLN A 264 -3.32 -1.66 16.87
CA GLN A 264 -3.30 -1.49 18.33
C GLN A 264 -2.15 -0.59 18.74
N SER A 265 -2.41 0.29 19.70
CA SER A 265 -1.41 1.18 20.31
C SER A 265 -0.46 0.44 21.25
N TYR A 266 -0.92 -0.66 21.85
CA TYR A 266 -0.19 -1.43 22.83
C TYR A 266 -0.50 -2.92 22.68
N ILE A 267 0.52 -3.75 22.89
CA ILE A 267 0.41 -5.20 22.95
C ILE A 267 1.30 -5.70 24.09
N GLU A 268 0.74 -6.56 24.94
CA GLU A 268 1.54 -7.25 25.96
C GLU A 268 2.49 -8.26 25.31
N LYS A 269 3.79 -8.16 25.58
CA LYS A 269 4.81 -9.06 25.00
C LYS A 269 4.53 -10.54 25.29
N SER A 270 3.89 -10.85 26.41
CA SER A 270 3.49 -12.22 26.80
C SER A 270 2.45 -12.83 25.87
N GLN A 271 1.66 -12.02 25.16
CA GLN A 271 0.59 -12.47 24.29
C GLN A 271 1.06 -12.71 22.85
N ILE A 272 2.33 -12.44 22.54
CA ILE A 272 2.91 -12.54 21.21
C ILE A 272 3.95 -13.65 21.18
N PHE A 273 4.03 -14.33 20.04
CA PHE A 273 5.00 -15.39 19.77
C PHE A 273 6.44 -14.99 20.15
N LYS A 274 7.12 -15.88 20.90
CA LYS A 274 8.50 -15.69 21.38
C LYS A 274 9.46 -15.48 20.20
N GLY A 275 10.27 -14.42 20.26
CA GLY A 275 11.18 -14.04 19.18
C GLY A 275 10.59 -13.03 18.18
N THR A 276 9.33 -12.60 18.38
CA THR A 276 8.81 -11.43 17.67
C THR A 276 9.43 -10.15 18.23
N GLU A 277 10.05 -9.36 17.36
CA GLU A 277 10.48 -7.99 17.67
C GLU A 277 9.30 -7.03 17.47
N ILE A 278 8.92 -6.32 18.52
CA ILE A 278 7.81 -5.36 18.48
C ILE A 278 8.37 -3.97 18.22
N ILE A 279 7.86 -3.32 17.17
CA ILE A 279 8.22 -1.96 16.80
C ILE A 279 6.99 -1.09 16.96
N GLU A 280 7.04 -0.25 17.97
CA GLU A 280 5.99 0.71 18.25
C GLU A 280 6.23 2.00 17.47
N VAL A 281 5.29 2.38 16.61
CA VAL A 281 5.34 3.66 15.91
C VAL A 281 4.69 4.71 16.80
N PRO A 282 5.48 5.63 17.39
CA PRO A 282 4.95 6.58 18.35
C PRO A 282 4.10 7.65 17.66
N ARG A 283 3.31 8.34 18.47
CA ARG A 283 2.69 9.60 18.07
C ARG A 283 3.75 10.64 17.74
N TRP A 284 3.43 11.47 16.76
CA TRP A 284 4.30 12.55 16.34
C TRP A 284 4.36 13.63 17.41
N ASN A 285 5.56 14.13 17.66
CA ASN A 285 5.75 15.28 18.53
C ASN A 285 5.43 16.59 17.79
N ASP A 286 5.17 17.66 18.53
CA ASP A 286 4.81 18.96 17.97
C ASP A 286 5.80 19.51 16.94
N LYS A 287 7.10 19.22 17.11
CA LYS A 287 8.15 19.67 16.19
C LYS A 287 8.00 19.00 14.82
N ASP A 288 7.84 17.68 14.81
CA ASP A 288 7.64 16.87 13.61
C ASP A 288 6.39 17.32 12.84
N ILE A 289 5.31 17.63 13.56
CA ILE A 289 4.06 18.14 12.99
C ILE A 289 4.28 19.51 12.35
N LYS A 290 4.94 20.43 13.06
CA LYS A 290 5.24 21.79 12.53
C LYS A 290 6.12 21.73 11.29
N GLU A 291 7.12 20.85 11.26
CA GLU A 291 7.97 20.63 10.09
C GLU A 291 7.16 20.12 8.90
N LEU A 292 6.29 19.12 9.11
CA LEU A 292 5.41 18.61 8.05
C LEU A 292 4.50 19.71 7.49
N ILE A 293 3.83 20.47 8.34
CA ILE A 293 2.92 21.52 7.91
C ILE A 293 3.68 22.59 7.11
N LYS A 294 4.88 22.99 7.55
CA LYS A 294 5.72 23.94 6.79
C LYS A 294 6.19 23.39 5.44
N MET A 295 6.40 22.09 5.32
CA MET A 295 6.71 21.46 4.03
C MET A 295 5.51 21.47 3.08
N ILE A 296 4.30 21.26 3.61
CA ILE A 296 3.06 21.32 2.82
C ILE A 296 2.76 22.77 2.40
N ASP A 297 2.91 23.71 3.32
CA ASP A 297 2.61 25.12 3.12
C ASP A 297 3.59 26.00 3.90
N PRO A 298 4.64 26.51 3.23
CA PRO A 298 5.62 27.39 3.85
C PRO A 298 5.03 28.72 4.34
N SER A 299 3.86 29.12 3.81
CA SER A 299 3.22 30.40 4.11
C SER A 299 2.24 30.35 5.29
N ILE A 300 2.03 29.16 5.86
CA ILE A 300 1.04 28.96 6.91
C ILE A 300 1.34 29.83 8.14
N SER A 301 0.30 30.45 8.69
CA SER A 301 0.45 31.24 9.93
C SER A 301 0.86 30.35 11.11
N TYR A 302 1.68 30.89 12.01
CA TYR A 302 2.08 30.21 13.25
C TYR A 302 0.86 29.77 14.07
N HIS A 303 -0.16 30.63 14.15
CA HIS A 303 -1.38 30.37 14.89
C HIS A 303 -2.10 29.12 14.34
N LEU A 304 -2.34 29.06 13.03
CA LEU A 304 -2.99 27.91 12.39
C LEU A 304 -2.15 26.62 12.57
N SER A 305 -0.83 26.71 12.40
CA SER A 305 0.08 25.59 12.65
C SER A 305 -0.03 25.08 14.09
N SER A 306 -0.11 25.97 15.08
CA SER A 306 -0.27 25.63 16.50
C SER A 306 -1.59 24.91 16.78
N GLN A 307 -2.70 25.35 16.16
CA GLN A 307 -3.99 24.69 16.28
C GLN A 307 -3.95 23.28 15.68
N ILE A 308 -3.38 23.10 14.49
CA ILE A 308 -3.25 21.79 13.86
C ILE A 308 -2.43 20.84 14.76
N VAL A 309 -1.32 21.33 15.33
CA VAL A 309 -0.50 20.57 16.29
C VAL A 309 -1.35 20.11 17.48
N LYS A 310 -2.02 21.05 18.15
CA LYS A 310 -2.84 20.81 19.35
C LYS A 310 -3.94 19.78 19.10
N TYR A 311 -4.65 19.88 17.97
CA TYR A 311 -5.86 19.09 17.72
C TYR A 311 -5.64 17.81 16.90
N SER A 312 -4.50 17.69 16.20
CA SER A 312 -4.14 16.46 15.48
C SER A 312 -3.73 15.30 16.39
N GLN A 313 -3.45 15.58 17.68
CA GLN A 313 -3.04 14.59 18.68
C GLN A 313 -1.84 13.73 18.23
N GLY A 314 -0.95 14.29 17.41
CA GLY A 314 0.23 13.59 16.90
C GLY A 314 -0.05 12.51 15.86
N ILE A 315 -1.20 12.53 15.18
CA ILE A 315 -1.55 11.56 14.14
C ILE A 315 -1.47 12.23 12.75
N PRO A 316 -0.48 11.86 11.90
CA PRO A 316 -0.29 12.38 10.53
C PRO A 316 -1.52 12.44 9.67
N ASP A 317 -2.33 11.38 9.67
CA ASP A 317 -3.54 11.35 8.86
C ASP A 317 -4.56 12.43 9.27
N PHE A 318 -4.54 12.91 10.53
CA PHE A 318 -5.36 14.04 10.98
C PHE A 318 -4.75 15.37 10.59
N ILE A 319 -3.44 15.51 10.62
CA ILE A 319 -2.75 16.78 10.32
C ILE A 319 -3.15 17.28 8.93
N ILE A 320 -3.12 16.41 7.92
CA ILE A 320 -3.48 16.76 6.54
C ILE A 320 -4.98 17.09 6.43
N SER A 321 -5.83 16.30 7.08
CA SER A 321 -7.28 16.51 7.01
C SER A 321 -7.67 17.85 7.65
N ILE A 322 -7.11 18.16 8.82
CA ILE A 322 -7.32 19.43 9.50
C ILE A 322 -6.73 20.57 8.65
N TYR A 323 -5.52 20.41 8.12
CA TYR A 323 -4.93 21.42 7.24
C TYR A 323 -5.83 21.73 6.04
N ASP A 324 -6.32 20.70 5.34
CA ASP A 324 -7.21 20.86 4.19
C ASP A 324 -8.54 21.53 4.55
N MET A 325 -9.08 21.24 5.74
CA MET A 325 -10.29 21.89 6.24
C MET A 325 -10.08 23.39 6.51
N LEU A 326 -8.91 23.75 7.04
CA LEU A 326 -8.67 25.09 7.55
C LEU A 326 -8.02 26.06 6.54
N LYS A 327 -7.27 25.55 5.56
CA LYS A 327 -6.47 26.37 4.62
C LYS A 327 -7.29 27.33 3.75
N ASN A 328 -8.58 27.03 3.53
CA ASN A 328 -9.48 27.78 2.64
C ASN A 328 -10.48 28.68 3.38
N GLU A 329 -10.45 28.78 4.71
CA GLU A 329 -11.27 29.77 5.41
C GLU A 329 -10.48 31.06 5.58
N ASP A 330 -11.14 32.20 5.40
CA ASP A 330 -10.57 33.52 5.67
C ASP A 330 -9.93 33.51 7.06
N TYR A 331 -8.60 33.71 7.10
CA TYR A 331 -7.75 33.63 8.29
C TYR A 331 -8.28 34.40 9.50
N MET A 332 -9.20 35.34 9.30
CA MET A 332 -9.84 36.18 10.31
C MET A 332 -10.77 35.44 11.28
N ILE A 333 -11.37 34.30 10.89
CA ILE A 333 -12.27 33.52 11.79
C ILE A 333 -11.46 32.83 12.91
N TYR A 334 -10.16 32.62 12.70
CA TYR A 334 -9.30 31.85 13.59
C TYR A 334 -8.70 32.64 14.75
N LYS A 335 -9.06 33.91 15.00
CA LYS A 335 -8.47 34.66 16.15
C LYS A 335 -8.83 34.09 17.53
N SER A 336 -9.69 33.09 17.60
CA SER A 336 -10.06 32.40 18.84
C SER A 336 -9.21 31.14 19.04
N ASP A 337 -8.34 31.15 20.06
CA ASP A 337 -7.50 30.02 20.48
C ASP A 337 -8.27 28.89 21.20
N THR A 338 -9.60 28.98 21.24
CA THR A 338 -10.45 28.03 21.98
C THR A 338 -10.68 26.74 21.21
N LEU A 339 -10.87 25.65 21.96
CA LEU A 339 -11.24 24.34 21.39
C LEU A 339 -12.60 24.40 20.72
N GLU A 340 -13.52 25.15 21.30
CA GLU A 340 -14.86 25.39 20.80
C GLU A 340 -14.82 26.02 19.40
N ALA A 341 -14.03 27.09 19.22
CA ALA A 341 -13.94 27.75 17.91
C ALA A 341 -13.34 26.85 16.83
N PHE A 342 -12.33 26.05 17.19
CA PHE A 342 -11.77 25.05 16.28
C PHE A 342 -12.81 24.00 15.86
N CYS A 343 -13.56 23.44 16.81
CA CYS A 343 -14.60 22.46 16.51
C CYS A 343 -15.73 23.05 15.65
N GLU A 344 -16.11 24.31 15.92
CA GLU A 344 -17.08 25.04 15.11
C GLU A 344 -16.59 25.28 13.67
N SER A 345 -15.30 25.58 13.47
CA SER A 345 -14.72 25.68 12.12
C SER A 345 -14.79 24.35 11.37
N ILE A 346 -14.50 23.22 12.04
CA ILE A 346 -14.69 21.90 11.41
C ILE A 346 -16.16 21.71 10.99
N ILE A 347 -17.11 21.98 11.89
CA ILE A 347 -18.54 21.80 11.58
C ILE A 347 -18.97 22.70 10.42
N LYS A 348 -18.55 23.97 10.40
CA LYS A 348 -18.83 24.91 9.30
C LYS A 348 -18.24 24.43 7.98
N PHE A 349 -17.00 23.96 7.99
CA PHE A 349 -16.36 23.36 6.83
C PHE A 349 -17.21 22.20 6.29
N LEU A 350 -17.61 21.26 7.15
CA LEU A 350 -18.38 20.08 6.74
C LEU A 350 -19.73 20.46 6.14
N ILE A 351 -20.42 21.45 6.71
CA ILE A 351 -21.69 21.95 6.18
C ILE A 351 -21.48 22.57 4.79
N ARG A 352 -20.44 23.40 4.63
CA ARG A 352 -20.15 24.10 3.37
C ARG A 352 -19.73 23.16 2.26
N ASP A 353 -18.82 22.23 2.54
CA ASP A 353 -18.20 21.34 1.56
C ASP A 353 -19.12 20.20 1.12
N SER A 354 -19.98 19.70 2.02
CA SER A 354 -20.83 18.56 1.72
C SER A 354 -22.16 18.89 1.05
N HIS A 355 -22.62 20.14 1.16
CA HIS A 355 -23.96 20.58 0.77
C HIS A 355 -25.11 19.79 1.44
N PHE A 356 -24.85 19.02 2.50
CA PHE A 356 -25.90 18.36 3.26
C PHE A 356 -26.70 19.37 4.08
N ASP A 357 -27.95 19.00 4.37
CA ASP A 357 -28.76 19.74 5.33
C ASP A 357 -28.03 19.82 6.68
N ARG A 358 -27.87 21.05 7.18
CA ARG A 358 -27.14 21.33 8.43
C ARG A 358 -27.70 20.53 9.60
N THR A 359 -29.02 20.48 9.73
CA THR A 359 -29.67 19.81 10.87
C THR A 359 -29.44 18.30 10.80
N ILE A 360 -29.55 17.69 9.62
CA ILE A 360 -29.30 16.25 9.45
C ILE A 360 -27.83 15.92 9.73
N LEU A 361 -26.89 16.67 9.13
CA LEU A 361 -25.45 16.44 9.31
C LEU A 361 -25.05 16.56 10.80
N THR A 362 -25.50 17.62 11.48
CA THR A 362 -25.22 17.82 12.91
C THR A 362 -25.81 16.69 13.75
N ARG A 363 -27.04 16.23 13.47
CA ARG A 363 -27.64 15.08 14.19
C ARG A 363 -26.82 13.81 14.00
N VAL A 364 -26.36 13.52 12.78
CA VAL A 364 -25.50 12.34 12.51
C VAL A 364 -24.18 12.45 13.26
N LEU A 365 -23.53 13.62 13.23
CA LEU A 365 -22.30 13.87 13.99
C LEU A 365 -22.49 13.68 15.50
N VAL A 366 -23.56 14.23 16.07
CA VAL A 366 -23.92 14.04 17.48
C VAL A 366 -24.16 12.55 17.77
N GLY A 367 -24.86 11.85 16.89
CA GLY A 367 -25.12 10.41 16.99
C GLY A 367 -23.85 9.60 17.13
N PHE A 368 -22.87 9.81 16.25
CA PHE A 368 -21.57 9.14 16.37
C PHE A 368 -20.78 9.56 17.62
N SER A 369 -21.04 10.76 18.15
CA SER A 369 -20.39 11.25 19.37
C SER A 369 -20.90 10.55 20.63
N LEU A 370 -22.11 9.98 20.61
CA LEU A 370 -22.68 9.20 21.72
C LEU A 370 -21.92 7.89 21.97
N PHE A 371 -21.23 7.37 20.96
CA PHE A 371 -20.54 6.08 21.02
C PHE A 371 -19.02 6.28 20.98
N SER A 372 -18.30 5.55 21.84
CA SER A 372 -16.86 5.41 21.66
C SER A 372 -16.53 4.65 20.36
N TYR A 373 -17.37 3.67 20.02
CA TYR A 373 -17.31 2.86 18.81
C TYR A 373 -18.71 2.36 18.45
N LEU A 374 -19.11 2.45 17.19
CA LEU A 374 -20.38 1.97 16.66
C LEU A 374 -20.15 0.92 15.57
N GLY A 375 -20.80 -0.25 15.66
CA GLY A 375 -20.73 -1.26 14.61
C GLY A 375 -21.39 -0.78 13.31
N TRP A 376 -20.61 -0.53 12.28
CA TRP A 376 -21.04 0.05 11.01
C TRP A 376 -20.30 -0.63 9.86
N GLU A 377 -20.96 -1.52 9.12
CA GLU A 377 -20.34 -2.15 7.95
C GLU A 377 -21.16 -1.96 6.67
N ILE A 378 -20.38 -1.78 5.60
CA ILE A 378 -20.74 -1.59 4.20
C ILE A 378 -20.36 -2.95 3.56
N ALA A 379 -21.36 -3.82 3.34
CA ALA A 379 -21.31 -5.13 2.69
C ALA A 379 -20.52 -6.29 3.36
N ASP A 380 -21.22 -7.44 3.54
CA ASP A 380 -20.72 -8.84 3.58
C ASP A 380 -20.48 -9.62 4.89
N TYR A 381 -20.91 -9.17 6.07
CA TYR A 381 -21.02 -10.08 7.23
C TYR A 381 -22.42 -10.68 7.35
N LYS A 382 -22.52 -11.98 7.06
CA LYS A 382 -23.74 -12.78 7.19
C LYS A 382 -23.63 -13.67 8.43
N GLU A 383 -24.52 -13.48 9.40
CA GLU A 383 -24.67 -14.38 10.56
C GLU A 383 -25.80 -15.37 10.25
N LEU A 384 -25.59 -16.66 10.56
CA LEU A 384 -26.65 -17.66 10.44
C LEU A 384 -27.67 -17.37 11.55
N SER A 385 -28.92 -17.06 11.18
CA SER A 385 -30.00 -16.92 12.15
C SER A 385 -30.28 -18.26 12.83
N LEU A 386 -30.98 -18.23 13.97
CA LEU A 386 -31.51 -19.44 14.62
C LEU A 386 -32.41 -20.27 13.69
N GLU A 387 -32.94 -19.67 12.63
CA GLU A 387 -33.76 -20.31 11.60
C GLU A 387 -32.92 -20.84 10.40
N GLY A 388 -31.59 -20.75 10.47
CA GLY A 388 -30.69 -21.20 9.40
C GLY A 388 -30.59 -20.23 8.20
N THR A 389 -31.14 -19.02 8.30
CA THR A 389 -31.06 -18.01 7.23
C THR A 389 -29.94 -17.02 7.50
N PHE A 390 -29.16 -16.68 6.48
CA PHE A 390 -28.14 -15.64 6.62
C PHE A 390 -28.82 -14.26 6.74
N LYS A 391 -28.75 -13.64 7.93
CA LYS A 391 -29.26 -12.28 8.18
C LYS A 391 -28.10 -11.30 8.37
N TYR A 392 -28.23 -10.10 7.82
CA TYR A 392 -27.27 -9.02 7.99
C TYR A 392 -27.56 -8.27 9.29
N LYS A 393 -26.80 -8.55 10.36
CA LYS A 393 -26.94 -7.90 11.67
C LYS A 393 -26.74 -6.37 11.64
N TYR A 394 -26.06 -5.86 10.62
CA TYR A 394 -25.72 -4.44 10.53
C TYR A 394 -26.83 -3.56 9.94
N GLU A 395 -27.81 -4.12 9.21
CA GLU A 395 -29.01 -3.34 8.86
C GLU A 395 -29.79 -2.93 10.11
N GLU A 396 -29.82 -3.82 11.10
CA GLU A 396 -30.46 -3.56 12.39
C GLU A 396 -29.76 -2.41 13.13
N ASN A 397 -28.42 -2.43 13.22
CA ASN A 397 -27.66 -1.32 13.81
C ASN A 397 -27.91 0.03 13.13
N LYS A 398 -28.00 0.05 11.80
CA LYS A 398 -28.27 1.30 11.06
C LYS A 398 -29.69 1.80 11.30
N LYS A 399 -30.68 0.90 11.35
CA LYS A 399 -32.07 1.23 11.70
C LYS A 399 -32.17 1.76 13.13
N ILE A 400 -31.56 1.06 14.09
CA ILE A 400 -31.44 1.49 15.49
C ILE A 400 -30.80 2.88 15.58
N PHE A 401 -29.66 3.08 14.90
CA PHE A 401 -28.98 4.37 14.90
C PHE A 401 -29.86 5.47 14.32
N SER A 402 -30.58 5.21 13.22
CA SER A 402 -31.52 6.15 12.63
C SER A 402 -32.70 6.45 13.57
N TRP A 403 -33.20 5.46 14.31
CA TRP A 403 -34.26 5.61 15.32
C TRP A 403 -33.81 6.45 16.51
N ILE A 404 -32.60 6.19 17.03
CA ILE A 404 -31.99 7.03 18.09
C ILE A 404 -31.97 8.50 17.64
N LEU A 405 -31.65 8.76 16.38
CA LEU A 405 -31.54 10.12 15.83
C LEU A 405 -32.86 10.75 15.34
N GLU A 406 -33.97 10.02 15.41
CA GLU A 406 -35.26 10.43 14.83
C GLU A 406 -35.16 10.68 13.30
N LEU A 407 -34.40 9.84 12.60
CA LEU A 407 -34.08 9.92 11.17
C LEU A 407 -34.40 8.61 10.42
N GLU A 408 -35.35 7.81 10.91
CA GLU A 408 -35.70 6.48 10.38
C GLU A 408 -35.99 6.49 8.87
N ASN A 409 -36.73 7.49 8.40
CA ASN A 409 -37.11 7.65 6.99
C ASN A 409 -35.98 8.25 6.12
N GLN A 410 -34.79 8.44 6.67
CA GLN A 410 -33.66 9.11 6.01
C GLN A 410 -32.38 8.27 6.01
N LEU A 411 -32.50 6.94 6.14
CA LEU A 411 -31.36 6.01 6.20
C LEU A 411 -30.34 6.24 5.08
N TYR A 412 -30.81 6.42 3.83
CA TYR A 412 -29.94 6.68 2.68
C TYR A 412 -29.08 7.95 2.87
N LYS A 413 -29.67 9.04 3.37
CA LYS A 413 -28.93 10.29 3.64
C LYS A 413 -27.89 10.09 4.75
N ILE A 414 -28.21 9.29 5.76
CA ILE A 414 -27.23 8.95 6.82
C ILE A 414 -26.05 8.20 6.20
N GLU A 415 -26.28 7.26 5.29
CA GLU A 415 -25.21 6.50 4.63
C GLU A 415 -24.33 7.39 3.73
N GLU A 416 -24.93 8.33 2.99
CA GLU A 416 -24.17 9.33 2.21
C GLU A 416 -23.31 10.21 3.12
N ILE A 417 -23.89 10.72 4.21
CA ILE A 417 -23.18 11.51 5.22
C ILE A 417 -22.03 10.70 5.81
N VAL A 418 -22.25 9.45 6.20
CA VAL A 418 -21.19 8.62 6.78
C VAL A 418 -20.08 8.33 5.78
N THR A 419 -20.42 8.04 4.53
CA THR A 419 -19.45 7.84 3.45
C THR A 419 -18.61 9.10 3.25
N TYR A 420 -19.24 10.27 3.24
CA TYR A 420 -18.55 11.56 3.17
C TYR A 420 -17.64 11.78 4.39
N LEU A 421 -18.14 11.59 5.61
CA LEU A 421 -17.38 11.79 6.84
C LEU A 421 -16.19 10.83 6.97
N LEU A 422 -16.30 9.60 6.43
CA LEU A 422 -15.18 8.67 6.29
C LEU A 422 -14.15 9.18 5.28
N LYS A 423 -14.61 9.72 4.14
CA LYS A 423 -13.74 10.30 3.10
C LYS A 423 -12.94 11.49 3.63
N VAL A 424 -13.57 12.41 4.36
CA VAL A 424 -12.91 13.58 4.98
C VAL A 424 -12.28 13.27 6.35
N ARG A 425 -12.30 12.00 6.76
CA ARG A 425 -11.64 11.45 7.96
C ARG A 425 -12.11 12.05 9.29
N ILE A 426 -13.34 12.54 9.35
CA ILE A 426 -14.04 12.85 10.61
C ILE A 426 -14.50 11.57 11.27
N LEU A 427 -15.01 10.61 10.49
CA LEU A 427 -15.26 9.26 10.95
C LEU A 427 -14.08 8.35 10.57
N ARG A 428 -13.81 7.35 11.40
CA ARG A 428 -12.79 6.32 11.13
C ARG A 428 -13.27 4.93 11.43
N MET A 429 -12.80 3.96 10.64
CA MET A 429 -13.11 2.55 10.81
C MET A 429 -11.96 1.79 11.48
N ARG A 430 -12.25 1.12 12.60
CA ARG A 430 -11.40 0.10 13.22
C ARG A 430 -12.08 -1.26 13.11
N GLY A 431 -11.67 -2.03 12.10
CA GLY A 431 -12.41 -3.25 11.74
C GLY A 431 -13.83 -2.89 11.31
N ARG A 432 -14.82 -3.44 12.01
CA ARG A 432 -16.26 -3.20 11.82
C ARG A 432 -16.83 -1.99 12.58
N LEU A 433 -16.00 -1.30 13.34
CA LEU A 433 -16.43 -0.23 14.25
C LEU A 433 -16.07 1.13 13.66
N ILE A 434 -17.01 2.08 13.67
CA ILE A 434 -16.79 3.49 13.36
C ILE A 434 -16.75 4.33 14.63
N TYR A 435 -15.90 5.36 14.63
CA TYR A 435 -15.82 6.34 15.70
C TYR A 435 -15.48 7.73 15.14
N ILE A 436 -15.86 8.77 15.88
CA ILE A 436 -15.63 10.17 15.50
C ILE A 436 -14.26 10.67 15.95
N THR A 437 -13.66 11.51 15.12
CA THR A 437 -12.31 12.04 15.26
C THR A 437 -12.20 13.48 14.72
N PRO A 438 -11.40 14.35 15.35
CA PRO A 438 -10.63 14.09 16.57
C PRO A 438 -11.55 14.03 17.81
N ARG A 439 -11.13 13.35 18.89
CA ARG A 439 -11.96 13.16 20.11
C ARG A 439 -12.52 14.47 20.70
N PRO A 440 -11.81 15.61 20.70
CA PRO A 440 -12.36 16.87 21.16
C PRO A 440 -13.62 17.32 20.40
N LEU A 441 -13.74 17.00 19.10
CA LEU A 441 -14.94 17.30 18.31
C LEU A 441 -16.16 16.55 18.85
N ALA A 442 -16.00 15.27 19.22
CA ALA A 442 -17.07 14.46 19.80
C ALA A 442 -17.61 15.08 21.10
N LEU A 443 -16.70 15.50 21.98
CA LEU A 443 -17.04 16.13 23.25
C LEU A 443 -17.73 17.48 23.02
N HIS A 444 -17.24 18.28 22.08
CA HIS A 444 -17.85 19.55 21.69
C HIS A 444 -19.27 19.37 21.15
N LEU A 445 -19.48 18.36 20.29
CA LEU A 445 -20.79 18.05 19.73
C LEU A 445 -21.79 17.68 20.82
N LEU A 446 -21.42 16.80 21.75
CA LEU A 446 -22.30 16.43 22.86
C LEU A 446 -22.62 17.61 23.78
N LYS A 447 -21.62 18.45 24.10
CA LYS A 447 -21.77 19.59 25.01
C LYS A 447 -22.64 20.70 24.42
N THR A 448 -22.51 20.95 23.11
CA THR A 448 -23.07 22.15 22.46
C THR A 448 -24.37 21.87 21.72
N TYR A 449 -24.54 20.66 21.17
CA TYR A 449 -25.64 20.32 20.27
C TYR A 449 -26.62 19.30 20.85
N THR A 450 -26.45 18.92 22.12
CA THR A 450 -27.38 18.04 22.83
C THR A 450 -27.80 18.71 24.14
N ILE A 451 -29.11 18.87 24.33
CA ILE A 451 -29.66 19.29 25.62
C ILE A 451 -29.64 18.06 26.55
N GLU A 452 -29.35 18.26 27.83
CA GLU A 452 -29.20 17.18 28.82
C GLU A 452 -30.37 16.18 28.82
N SER A 453 -31.61 16.67 28.66
CA SER A 453 -32.81 15.82 28.54
C SER A 453 -32.78 14.89 27.34
N LYS A 454 -32.33 15.36 26.17
CA LYS A 454 -32.15 14.53 24.97
C LYS A 454 -30.99 13.55 25.11
N LEU A 455 -29.94 13.91 25.85
CA LEU A 455 -28.83 13.01 26.13
C LEU A 455 -29.29 11.82 26.97
N ILE A 456 -30.08 12.07 28.01
CA ILE A 456 -30.72 11.03 28.84
C ILE A 456 -31.62 10.15 27.96
N GLU A 457 -32.47 10.74 27.14
CA GLU A 457 -33.33 10.00 26.21
C GLU A 457 -32.52 9.10 25.27
N TYR A 458 -31.42 9.60 24.69
CA TYR A 458 -30.54 8.78 23.86
C TYR A 458 -29.89 7.64 24.65
N PHE A 459 -29.45 7.88 25.89
CA PHE A 459 -28.89 6.82 26.74
C PHE A 459 -29.93 5.77 27.11
N ASP A 460 -31.16 6.15 27.38
CA ASP A 460 -32.25 5.21 27.68
C ASP A 460 -32.61 4.39 26.44
N LYS A 461 -32.69 5.03 25.26
CA LYS A 461 -32.82 4.34 23.97
C LYS A 461 -31.68 3.35 23.73
N ILE A 462 -30.44 3.72 24.08
CA ILE A 462 -29.27 2.85 23.94
C ILE A 462 -29.31 1.68 24.94
N ARG A 463 -29.78 1.90 26.17
CA ARG A 463 -29.92 0.86 27.20
C ARG A 463 -31.04 -0.14 26.94
N ALA A 464 -32.07 0.26 26.20
CA ALA A 464 -33.19 -0.59 25.83
C ALA A 464 -32.85 -1.63 24.75
N LEU A 465 -31.68 -1.49 24.12
CA LEU A 465 -31.10 -2.41 23.13
C LEU A 465 -30.16 -3.40 23.79
#